data_AF-A0A4V2E2N0-F1
#
_entry.id   AF-A0A4V2E2N0-F1
#
_cell.length_a   1.000
_cell.length_b   1.000
_cell.length_c   1.000
_cell.angle_alpha   90.00
_cell.angle_beta   90.00
_cell.angle_gamma   90.00
#
_symmetry.space_group_name_H-M   'P 1'
#
loop_
_entity.id
_entity.type
_entity.pdbx_description
1 polymer ?
#
loop_
_entity_poly.entity_id
_entity_poly.type
_entity_poly.pdbx_seq_one_letter_code
_entity_poly.pdbx_strand_id
1 'polypeptide(L)' 'MPEFEQLRDDISTLPAIAQQLVVDFVAFLKQRYASPEPTTHQPLNLENEPFVGMWSDRAEMADSTAWVRQIRQQHWRS' A
#
# COMPACT_ATOMS: atom_id res chain seq x y z
N MET A 1 1.35 -14.62 -31.70
CA MET A 1 2.11 -15.51 -30.80
C MET A 1 1.47 -16.90 -30.91
N PRO A 2 2.01 -17.79 -31.75
CA PRO A 2 1.38 -19.09 -32.05
C PRO A 2 1.22 -20.00 -30.81
N GLU A 3 2.04 -19.78 -29.78
CA GLU A 3 2.03 -20.55 -28.53
C GLU A 3 0.69 -20.47 -27.77
N PHE A 4 -0.03 -19.35 -27.82
CA PHE A 4 -1.32 -19.20 -27.13
C PHE A 4 -2.47 -19.93 -27.82
N GLU A 5 -2.43 -20.01 -29.15
CA GLU A 5 -3.43 -20.74 -29.93
C GLU A 5 -3.26 -22.25 -29.68
N GLN A 6 -2.02 -22.73 -29.69
CA GLN A 6 -1.69 -24.12 -29.38
C GLN A 6 -2.07 -24.49 -27.95
N LEU A 7 -1.81 -23.63 -26.98
CA LEU A 7 -2.20 -23.83 -25.58
C LEU A 7 -3.73 -23.98 -25.40
N ARG A 8 -4.52 -23.16 -26.11
CA ARG A 8 -5.99 -23.23 -26.03
C ARG A 8 -6.49 -24.57 -26.54
N ASP A 9 -5.94 -25.02 -27.66
CA ASP A 9 -6.32 -26.28 -28.27
C ASP A 9 -5.89 -27.46 -27.36
N ASP A 10 -4.69 -27.42 -26.77
CA ASP A 10 -4.22 -28.40 -25.79
C ASP A 10 -5.14 -28.47 -24.55
N ILE A 11 -5.55 -27.33 -23.99
CA ILE A 11 -6.49 -27.27 -22.85
C ILE A 11 -7.83 -27.91 -23.21
N SER A 12 -8.30 -27.76 -24.45
CA SER A 12 -9.58 -28.34 -24.90
C SER A 12 -9.57 -29.87 -24.97
N THR A 13 -8.38 -30.48 -25.14
CA THR A 13 -8.21 -31.94 -25.17
C THR A 13 -8.13 -32.56 -23.77
N LEU A 14 -7.96 -31.75 -22.73
CA LEU A 14 -7.85 -32.21 -21.36
C LEU A 14 -9.20 -32.70 -20.80
N PRO A 15 -9.20 -33.65 -19.85
CA PRO A 15 -10.39 -34.00 -19.08
C PRO A 15 -10.98 -32.79 -18.34
N ALA A 16 -12.30 -32.78 -18.13
CA ALA A 16 -13.01 -31.66 -17.50
C ALA A 16 -12.42 -31.21 -16.15
N ILE A 17 -11.94 -32.16 -15.34
CA ILE A 17 -11.27 -31.87 -14.05
C ILE A 17 -10.00 -31.03 -14.27
N ALA A 18 -9.19 -31.38 -15.27
CA ALA A 18 -7.96 -30.67 -15.57
C ALA A 18 -8.25 -29.28 -16.19
N GLN A 19 -9.32 -29.14 -16.98
CA GLN A 19 -9.78 -27.83 -17.47
C GLN A 19 -10.16 -26.90 -16.30
N GLN A 20 -10.87 -27.44 -15.30
CA GLN A 20 -11.23 -26.67 -14.11
C GLN A 20 -10.00 -26.19 -13.33
N LEU A 21 -8.97 -27.05 -13.17
CA LEU A 21 -7.72 -26.66 -12.52
C LEU A 21 -7.01 -25.50 -13.24
N VAL A 22 -7.05 -25.47 -14.57
CA VAL A 22 -6.49 -24.35 -15.35
C VAL A 22 -7.27 -23.06 -15.09
N VAL A 23 -8.60 -23.13 -15.05
CA VAL A 23 -9.46 -21.97 -14.71
C VAL A 23 -9.12 -21.44 -13.32
N ASP A 24 -9.03 -22.32 -12.33
CA ASP A 24 -8.72 -21.96 -10.95
C ASP A 24 -7.32 -21.35 -10.83
N PHE A 25 -6.34 -21.91 -11.54
CA PHE A 25 -4.98 -21.39 -11.56
C PHE A 25 -4.89 -20.01 -12.22
N VAL A 26 -5.60 -19.79 -13.33
CA VAL A 26 -5.68 -18.47 -13.98
C VAL A 26 -6.37 -17.46 -13.06
N ALA A 27 -7.44 -17.85 -12.35
CA ALA A 27 -8.09 -16.99 -11.37
C ALA A 27 -7.13 -16.58 -10.23
N PHE A 28 -6.37 -17.54 -9.71
CA PHE A 28 -5.33 -17.28 -8.72
C PHE A 28 -4.26 -16.30 -9.23
N LEU A 29 -3.74 -16.50 -10.45
CA LEU A 29 -2.75 -15.59 -11.04
C LEU A 29 -3.31 -14.19 -11.24
N LYS A 30 -4.55 -14.07 -11.73
CA LYS A 30 -5.24 -12.78 -11.85
C LYS A 30 -5.37 -12.08 -10.52
N GLN A 31 -5.65 -12.79 -9.43
CA GLN A 31 -5.69 -12.19 -8.10
C GLN A 31 -4.29 -11.79 -7.60
N ARG A 32 -3.29 -12.65 -7.80
CA ARG A 32 -1.91 -12.44 -7.31
C ARG A 32 -1.18 -11.29 -8.01
N TYR A 33 -1.51 -11.07 -9.28
CA TYR A 33 -0.90 -10.07 -10.16
C TYR A 33 -1.89 -9.00 -10.63
N ALA A 34 -3.12 -8.98 -10.09
CA ALA A 34 -3.90 -7.77 -10.11
C ALA A 34 -3.02 -6.72 -9.42
N SER A 35 -2.46 -5.82 -10.23
CA SER A 35 -1.81 -4.65 -9.65
C SER A 35 -2.84 -4.06 -8.69
N PRO A 36 -2.47 -3.79 -7.42
CA PRO A 36 -3.33 -2.95 -6.63
C PRO A 36 -3.59 -1.75 -7.52
N GLU A 37 -4.85 -1.52 -7.90
CA GLU A 37 -5.19 -0.24 -8.49
C GLU A 37 -4.55 0.79 -7.57
N PRO A 38 -3.79 1.76 -8.10
CA PRO A 38 -3.25 2.80 -7.25
C PRO A 38 -4.47 3.35 -6.52
N THR A 39 -4.62 2.99 -5.25
CA THR A 39 -5.62 3.59 -4.38
C THR A 39 -5.28 5.04 -4.53
N THR A 40 -6.16 5.77 -5.21
CA THR A 40 -6.03 7.20 -5.35
C THR A 40 -6.04 7.67 -3.91
N HIS A 41 -4.85 7.94 -3.38
CA HIS A 41 -4.70 8.40 -2.01
C HIS A 41 -5.41 9.74 -2.02
N GLN A 42 -6.66 9.75 -1.58
CA GLN A 42 -7.37 10.99 -1.37
C GLN A 42 -6.51 11.77 -0.37
N PRO A 43 -6.10 12.99 -0.71
CA PRO A 43 -5.30 13.78 0.20
C PRO A 43 -6.10 13.93 1.50
N LEU A 44 -5.49 13.50 2.60
CA LEU A 44 -6.09 13.63 3.91
C LEU A 44 -6.25 15.12 4.20
N ASN A 45 -7.48 15.59 4.39
CA ASN A 45 -7.72 16.97 4.78
C ASN A 45 -7.41 17.13 6.27
N LEU A 46 -6.24 17.69 6.56
CA LEU A 46 -5.78 17.92 7.94
C LEU A 46 -6.14 19.32 8.46
N GLU A 47 -6.55 20.26 7.60
CA GLU A 47 -6.67 21.68 7.96
C GLU A 47 -7.65 21.95 9.09
N ASN A 48 -8.71 21.15 9.21
CA ASN A 48 -9.77 21.32 10.20
C ASN A 48 -9.75 20.28 11.32
N GLU A 49 -8.68 19.51 11.44
CA GLU A 49 -8.56 18.50 12.49
C GLU A 49 -8.21 19.17 13.84
N PRO A 50 -8.84 18.75 14.96
CA PRO A 50 -8.70 19.40 16.26
C PRO A 50 -7.29 19.33 16.85
N PHE A 51 -6.41 18.48 16.31
CA PHE A 51 -5.02 18.40 16.73
C PHE A 51 -4.10 19.36 15.98
N VAL A 52 -4.54 19.91 14.84
CA VAL A 52 -3.75 20.91 14.10
C VAL A 52 -3.79 22.23 14.85
N GLY A 53 -2.60 22.72 15.21
CA GLY A 53 -2.47 23.93 16.04
C GLY A 53 -2.49 23.68 17.55
N MET A 54 -2.59 22.44 18.04
CA MET A 54 -2.60 22.14 19.49
C MET A 54 -1.39 22.73 20.26
N TRP A 55 -0.28 22.97 19.57
CA TRP A 55 0.94 23.54 20.15
C TRP A 55 1.24 24.97 19.70
N SER A 56 0.35 25.66 18.98
CA SER A 56 0.59 27.02 18.47
C SER A 56 0.91 28.03 19.57
N ASP A 57 0.30 27.84 20.74
CA ASP A 57 0.37 28.81 21.84
C ASP A 57 1.61 28.60 22.73
N ARG A 58 2.40 27.57 22.45
CA ARG A 58 3.64 27.29 23.20
C ARG A 58 4.77 28.13 22.63
N ALA A 59 5.34 29.00 23.47
CA ALA A 59 6.47 29.84 23.09
C ALA A 59 7.66 29.01 22.59
N GLU A 60 7.85 27.80 23.10
CA GLU A 60 8.90 26.88 22.69
C GLU A 60 8.72 26.34 21.27
N MET A 61 7.50 26.39 20.71
CA MET A 61 7.24 25.96 19.32
C MET A 61 7.67 26.99 18.29
N ALA A 62 8.07 28.20 18.71
CA ALA A 62 8.70 29.17 17.82
C ALA A 62 10.01 28.62 17.20
N ASP A 63 10.74 27.77 17.95
CA ASP A 63 11.84 26.95 17.42
C ASP A 63 11.71 25.52 17.98
N SER A 64 10.86 24.74 17.32
CA SER A 64 10.63 23.34 17.65
C SER A 64 11.91 22.49 17.60
N THR A 65 12.87 22.87 16.75
CA THR A 65 14.13 22.12 16.61
C THR A 65 15.03 22.35 17.83
N ALA A 66 15.16 23.59 18.30
CA ALA A 66 15.88 23.90 19.52
C ALA A 66 15.25 23.23 20.74
N TRP A 67 13.92 23.28 20.85
CA TRP A 67 13.19 22.64 21.94
C TRP A 67 13.45 21.12 22.02
N VAL A 68 13.33 20.38 20.89
CA VAL A 68 13.61 18.94 20.87
C VAL A 68 15.07 18.64 21.25
N ARG A 69 16.03 19.44 20.76
CA ARG A 69 17.45 19.27 21.09
C ARG A 69 17.72 19.46 22.58
N GLN A 70 17.12 20.48 23.19
CA GLN A 70 17.25 20.74 24.62
C GLN A 70 16.68 19.58 25.45
N ILE A 71 15.47 19.10 25.13
CA ILE A 71 14.84 17.97 25.82
C ILE A 71 15.72 16.72 25.75
N ARG A 72 16.29 16.41 24.57
CA ARG A 72 17.20 15.25 24.42
C ARG A 72 18.47 15.39 25.26
N GLN A 73 19.05 16.57 25.34
CA GLN A 73 20.23 16.81 26.18
C GLN A 73 19.91 16.66 27.66
N GLN A 74 18.74 17.12 28.10
CA GLN A 74 18.32 17.09 29.50
C GLN A 74 17.94 15.69 29.98
N HIS A 75 17.28 14.91 29.13
CA HIS A 75 16.68 13.64 29.56
C HIS A 75 17.44 12.39 29.09
N TRP A 76 18.21 12.47 28.00
CA TRP A 76 18.81 11.28 27.37
C TRP A 76 20.34 11.28 27.37
N ARG A 77 20.98 12.23 28.08
CA ARG A 77 22.40 12.11 28.47
C ARG A 77 22.49 11.31 29.77
N SER A 78 22.29 10.00 29.68
CA SER A 78 22.69 9.01 30.67
C SER A 78 23.82 8.17 30.10
#